data_AF-A0AAE1WPR4-F1
#
_entry.id   AF-A0AAE1WPR4-F1
#
_cell.length_a   1.000
_cell.length_b   1.000
_cell.length_c   1.000
_cell.angle_alpha   90.00
_cell.angle_beta   90.00
_cell.angle_gamma   90.00
#
_symmetry.space_group_name_H-M   'P 1'
#
loop_
_entity.id
_entity.type
_entity.pdbx_description
1 polymer ?
#
loop_
_entity_poly.entity_id
_entity_poly.type
_entity_poly.pdbx_seq_one_letter_code
_entity_poly.pdbx_strand_id
1 'polypeptide(L)'
;MDSDEVSSTSSYVFTLGQETEWLRNLVGDMPIWGSSIPVSIYCDSQAAIGIVKIFAYNGIRRHIRIRHGAVKELFKNGIISLEYVRSERTLADPLTKGLTRRIIL
;
A
#
# COMPACT_ATOMS: atom_id res chain seq x y z
N MET A 1 1.54 15.94 12.91
CA MET A 1 1.88 15.01 11.81
C MET A 1 2.33 15.86 10.66
N ASP A 2 3.59 15.67 10.26
CA ASP A 2 4.26 16.59 9.34
C ASP A 2 3.68 16.47 7.93
N SER A 3 3.48 17.59 7.25
CA SER A 3 2.84 17.59 5.91
C SER A 3 3.67 16.82 4.87
N ASP A 4 4.98 16.74 5.10
CA ASP A 4 5.93 16.07 4.23
C ASP A 4 5.91 14.54 4.43
N GLU A 5 5.57 14.10 5.64
CA GLU A 5 5.44 12.68 6.01
C GLU A 5 4.19 12.06 5.37
N VAL A 6 3.07 12.80 5.37
CA VAL A 6 1.81 12.37 4.74
C VAL A 6 1.93 12.34 3.21
N SER A 7 2.69 13.28 2.64
CA SER A 7 2.97 13.33 1.18
C SER A 7 3.82 12.14 0.74
N SER A 8 4.89 11.84 1.48
CA SER A 8 5.79 10.72 1.21
C SER A 8 5.08 9.38 1.33
N THR A 9 4.31 9.18 2.41
CA THR A 9 3.54 7.96 2.65
C THR A 9 2.50 7.71 1.56
N SER A 10 1.80 8.77 1.11
CA SER A 10 0.85 8.68 0.01
C SER A 10 1.52 8.28 -1.31
N SER A 11 2.72 8.82 -1.59
CA SER A 11 3.47 8.49 -2.81
C SER A 11 3.88 7.03 -2.84
N TYR A 12 4.39 6.54 -1.71
CA TYR A 12 4.80 5.16 -1.55
C TYR A 12 3.65 4.17 -1.82
N VAL A 13 2.48 4.38 -1.21
CA VAL A 13 1.31 3.51 -1.39
C VAL A 13 0.81 3.45 -2.84
N PHE A 14 0.95 4.53 -3.61
CA PHE A 14 0.54 4.54 -5.01
C PHE A 14 1.50 3.79 -5.92
N THR A 15 2.80 3.98 -5.72
CA THR A 15 3.81 3.22 -6.45
C THR A 15 3.64 1.73 -6.17
N LEU A 16 3.44 1.35 -4.90
CA LEU A 16 3.13 -0.03 -4.54
C LEU A 16 1.88 -0.55 -5.25
N GLY A 17 0.79 0.21 -5.27
CA GLY A 17 -0.45 -0.20 -5.96
C GLY A 17 -0.26 -0.45 -7.46
N GLN A 18 0.49 0.42 -8.15
CA GLN A 18 0.81 0.21 -9.57
C GLN A 18 1.67 -1.03 -9.81
N GLU A 19 2.67 -1.25 -8.95
CA GLU A 19 3.52 -2.45 -9.01
C GLU A 19 2.71 -3.72 -8.74
N THR A 20 1.75 -3.67 -7.80
CA THR A 20 0.90 -4.82 -7.45
C THR A 20 -0.07 -5.17 -8.58
N GLU A 21 -0.64 -4.16 -9.25
CA GLU A 21 -1.51 -4.35 -10.41
C GLU A 21 -0.74 -4.93 -11.60
N TRP A 22 0.46 -4.41 -11.86
CA TRP A 22 1.36 -4.96 -12.88
C TRP A 22 1.74 -6.41 -12.58
N LEU A 23 2.11 -6.73 -11.34
CA LEU A 23 2.43 -8.10 -10.91
C LEU A 23 1.23 -9.03 -11.06
N ARG A 24 0.02 -8.58 -10.73
CA ARG A 24 -1.20 -9.37 -10.90
C ARG A 24 -1.47 -9.69 -12.37
N ASN A 25 -1.33 -8.70 -13.25
CA ASN A 25 -1.54 -8.91 -14.68
C ASN A 25 -0.48 -9.87 -15.24
N LEU A 26 0.78 -9.70 -14.84
CA LEU A 26 1.88 -10.60 -15.19
C LEU A 26 1.64 -12.05 -14.73
N VAL A 27 1.12 -12.23 -13.50
CA VAL A 27 0.80 -13.56 -12.95
C VAL A 27 -0.46 -14.13 -13.58
N GLY A 28 -1.46 -13.30 -13.92
CA GLY A 28 -2.69 -13.70 -14.59
C GLY A 28 -2.46 -14.18 -16.03
N ASP A 29 -1.41 -13.69 -16.68
CA ASP A 29 -0.98 -14.15 -18.01
C ASP A 29 -0.22 -15.50 -17.96
N MET A 30 0.11 -16.02 -16.76
CA MET A 30 0.72 -17.33 -16.60
C MET A 30 -0.35 -18.43 -16.46
N PRO A 31 -0.44 -19.38 -17.41
CA PRO A 31 -1.47 -20.45 -17.42
C PRO A 31 -1.35 -21.47 -16.27
N ILE A 32 -0.39 -21.26 -15.35
CA ILE A 32 -0.09 -22.14 -14.21
C ILE A 32 -0.82 -21.65 -12.94
N TRP A 33 -1.15 -20.36 -12.84
CA TRP A 33 -1.81 -19.78 -11.66
C TRP A 33 -3.34 -19.82 -11.78
N GLY A 34 -3.89 -21.03 -11.76
CA GLY A 34 -5.32 -21.23 -11.56
C GLY A 34 -5.70 -20.91 -10.11
N SER A 35 -5.98 -19.65 -9.79
CA SER A 35 -7.01 -19.24 -8.81
C SER A 35 -6.89 -17.76 -8.46
N SER A 36 -8.07 -17.15 -8.36
CA SER A 36 -8.37 -15.81 -7.85
C SER A 36 -7.99 -15.67 -6.37
N ILE A 37 -6.71 -15.75 -6.04
CA ILE A 37 -6.23 -15.49 -4.67
C ILE A 37 -5.94 -13.99 -4.55
N PRO A 38 -6.56 -13.28 -3.58
CA PRO A 38 -6.27 -11.87 -3.36
C PRO A 38 -4.80 -11.67 -2.98
N VAL A 39 -4.18 -10.63 -3.53
CA VAL A 39 -2.81 -10.26 -3.16
C VAL A 39 -2.81 -9.64 -1.77
N SER A 40 -2.04 -10.22 -0.84
CA SER A 40 -1.95 -9.71 0.53
C SER A 40 -1.00 -8.52 0.61
N ILE A 41 -1.55 -7.38 1.02
CA ILE A 41 -0.81 -6.14 1.29
C ILE A 41 -0.68 -5.98 2.80
N TYR A 42 0.56 -5.96 3.28
CA TYR A 42 0.89 -5.75 4.68
C TYR A 42 1.03 -4.25 4.97
N CYS A 43 0.27 -3.77 5.95
CA CYS A 43 0.28 -2.37 6.36
C CYS A 43 0.48 -2.26 7.87
N ASP A 44 1.35 -1.35 8.30
CA ASP A 44 1.63 -1.08 9.71
C ASP A 44 0.78 0.04 10.31
N SER A 45 -0.13 0.59 9.52
CA SER A 45 -1.10 1.60 9.95
C SER A 45 -2.49 0.99 10.06
N GLN A 46 -2.91 0.67 11.29
CA GLN A 46 -4.28 0.24 11.56
C GLN A 46 -5.31 1.30 11.14
N ALA A 47 -4.94 2.58 11.22
CA ALA A 47 -5.79 3.68 10.76
C ALA A 47 -6.02 3.62 9.24
N ALA A 48 -4.98 3.36 8.44
CA ALA A 48 -5.10 3.22 7.00
C ALA A 48 -5.96 2.00 6.62
N ILE A 49 -5.77 0.86 7.29
CA ILE A 49 -6.61 -0.33 7.10
C ILE A 49 -8.07 -0.02 7.46
N GLY A 50 -8.30 0.69 8.58
CA GLY A 50 -9.63 1.10 9.01
C GLY A 50 -10.33 2.00 8.00
N ILE A 51 -9.62 2.97 7.43
CA ILE A 51 -10.13 3.88 6.39
C ILE A 51 -10.62 3.09 5.15
N VAL A 52 -9.85 2.11 4.68
CA VAL A 52 -10.23 1.29 3.53
C VAL A 52 -11.42 0.39 3.85
N LYS A 53 -11.42 -0.27 5.02
CA LYS A 53 -12.50 -1.20 5.44
C LYS A 53 -13.82 -0.51 5.75
N ILE A 54 -13.77 0.63 6.42
CA ILE A 54 -14.95 1.43 6.78
C ILE A 54 -15.38 2.29 5.58
N PHE A 55 -14.59 2.29 4.50
CA PHE A 55 -14.83 3.05 3.29
C PHE A 55 -14.92 4.56 3.51
N ALA A 56 -14.44 5.04 4.66
CA ALA A 56 -14.58 6.39 5.16
C ALA A 56 -13.29 7.17 4.91
N TYR A 57 -13.33 8.06 3.92
CA TYR A 57 -12.29 9.05 3.67
C TYR A 57 -12.95 10.41 3.52
N ASN A 58 -12.61 11.34 4.41
CA ASN A 58 -13.22 12.66 4.48
C ASN A 58 -12.38 13.73 3.74
N GLY A 59 -11.34 13.34 3.01
CA GLY A 59 -10.19 14.21 2.82
C GLY A 59 -10.30 15.30 1.75
N ILE A 60 -9.57 16.39 2.04
CA ILE A 60 -9.52 17.68 1.36
C ILE A 60 -8.54 17.69 0.16
N ARG A 61 -7.48 16.85 0.19
CA ARG A 61 -6.44 16.82 -0.86
C ARG A 61 -6.78 15.83 -1.98
N ARG A 62 -6.76 16.31 -3.23
CA ARG A 62 -7.16 15.56 -4.44
C ARG A 62 -6.33 14.29 -4.68
N HIS A 63 -5.01 14.35 -4.56
CA HIS A 63 -4.14 13.20 -4.87
C HIS A 63 -4.36 12.03 -3.89
N ILE A 64 -4.56 12.32 -2.61
CA ILE A 64 -4.88 11.30 -1.59
C ILE A 64 -6.25 10.67 -1.87
N ARG A 65 -7.24 11.48 -2.29
CA ARG A 65 -8.57 10.99 -2.66
C ARG A 65 -8.53 10.00 -3.83
N ILE A 66 -7.76 10.30 -4.87
CA ILE A 66 -7.62 9.44 -6.05
C ILE A 66 -7.03 8.08 -5.65
N ARG A 67 -5.95 8.09 -4.85
CA ARG A 67 -5.26 6.89 -4.38
C ARG A 67 -6.15 6.02 -3.48
N HIS A 68 -6.87 6.66 -2.55
CA HIS A 68 -7.84 5.97 -1.71
C HIS A 68 -8.97 5.31 -2.52
N GLY A 69 -9.47 6.00 -3.57
CA GLY A 69 -10.47 5.45 -4.47
C GLY A 69 -10.01 4.16 -5.15
N ALA A 70 -8.81 4.16 -5.73
CA ALA A 70 -8.25 3.00 -6.40
C ALA A 70 -8.06 1.80 -5.46
N VAL A 71 -7.43 2.01 -4.28
CA VAL A 71 -7.22 0.93 -3.29
C VAL A 71 -8.56 0.37 -2.80
N LYS A 72 -9.56 1.23 -2.61
CA LYS A 72 -10.92 0.82 -2.22
C LYS A 72 -11.59 -0.04 -3.28
N GLU A 73 -11.44 0.27 -4.57
CA GLU A 73 -11.99 -0.57 -5.65
C GLU A 73 -11.28 -1.92 -5.72
N LEU A 74 -9.95 -1.95 -5.62
CA LEU A 74 -9.19 -3.20 -5.60
C LEU A 74 -9.58 -4.10 -4.42
N PHE A 75 -9.77 -3.51 -3.23
CA PHE A 75 -10.22 -4.23 -2.04
C PHE A 75 -11.66 -4.75 -2.21
N LYS A 76 -12.58 -3.93 -2.73
CA LYS A 76 -13.96 -4.34 -3.00
C LYS A 76 -14.07 -5.47 -4.02
N ASN A 77 -13.21 -5.44 -5.04
CA ASN A 77 -13.19 -6.45 -6.11
C ASN A 77 -12.50 -7.75 -5.69
N GLY A 78 -12.07 -7.86 -4.42
CA GLY A 78 -11.36 -9.04 -3.91
C GLY A 78 -10.00 -9.27 -4.56
N ILE A 79 -9.43 -8.23 -5.18
CA ILE A 79 -8.12 -8.30 -5.84
C ILE A 79 -7.00 -8.24 -4.80
N ILE A 80 -7.22 -7.50 -3.71
CA ILE A 80 -6.26 -7.35 -2.61
C ILE A 80 -6.89 -7.67 -1.26
N SER A 81 -6.10 -8.19 -0.33
CA SER A 81 -6.41 -8.28 1.09
C SER A 81 -5.46 -7.36 1.87
N LEU A 82 -5.94 -6.79 2.99
CA LEU A 82 -5.14 -5.92 3.85
C LEU A 82 -4.92 -6.57 5.21
N GLU A 83 -3.65 -6.79 5.54
CA GLU A 83 -3.22 -7.41 6.79
C GLU A 83 -2.36 -6.45 7.60
N TYR A 84 -2.61 -6.41 8.92
CA TYR A 84 -1.83 -5.57 9.81
C TYR A 84 -0.51 -6.27 10.17
N VAL A 85 0.61 -5.57 10.00
CA VAL A 85 1.94 -6.02 10.44
C VAL A 85 2.58 -4.95 11.31
N ARG A 86 3.22 -5.35 12.41
CA ARG A 86 3.98 -4.41 13.23
C ARG A 86 5.16 -3.85 12.42
N SER A 87 5.38 -2.55 12.48
CA SER A 87 6.40 -1.83 11.67
C SER A 87 7.81 -2.47 11.75
N GLU A 88 8.19 -2.98 12.93
CA GLU A 88 9.44 -3.72 13.22
C GLU A 88 9.62 -5.03 12.43
N ARG A 89 8.53 -5.56 11.85
CA ARG A 89 8.49 -6.80 11.07
C ARG A 89 8.32 -6.56 9.58
N THR A 90 8.22 -5.30 9.16
CA THR A 90 8.04 -4.94 7.75
C THR A 90 9.41 -4.77 7.10
N LEU A 91 9.74 -5.65 6.16
CA LEU A 91 10.98 -5.56 5.36
C LEU A 91 11.11 -4.25 4.58
N ALA A 92 10.00 -3.53 4.40
CA ALA A 92 9.94 -2.23 3.76
C ALA A 92 10.45 -1.08 4.65
N ASP A 93 10.38 -1.19 5.98
CA ASP A 93 10.71 -0.10 6.90
C ASP A 93 12.19 0.36 6.79
N PRO A 94 13.18 -0.54 6.65
CA PRO A 94 14.55 -0.14 6.32
C PRO A 94 14.71 0.51 4.93
N LEU A 95 13.78 0.27 4.00
CA LEU A 95 13.81 0.80 2.64
C LEU A 95 13.06 2.13 2.50
N THR A 96 12.08 2.41 3.36
CA THR A 96 11.34 3.68 3.41
C THR A 96 11.98 4.70 4.33
N LYS A 97 12.78 4.25 5.31
CA LYS A 97 13.64 5.12 6.11
C LYS A 97 14.84 5.56 5.28
N GLY A 98 15.00 6.87 5.11
CA GLY A 98 16.17 7.43 4.43
C GLY A 98 17.46 6.94 5.09
N LEU A 99 18.46 6.58 4.27
CA LEU A 99 19.79 6.17 4.74
C LEU A 99 20.28 7.21 5.74
N THR A 100 20.33 6.83 7.02
CA THR A 100 20.86 7.73 8.04
C THR A 100 22.35 7.87 7.75
N ARG A 101 22.85 9.11 7.62
CA ARG A 101 24.26 9.39 7.37
C ARG A 101 25.09 9.05 8.61
N ARG A 102 25.31 7.77 8.86
CA ARG A 102 26.35 7.26 9.77
C ARG A 102 26.89 5.97 9.20
N ILE A 103 27.95 6.12 8.41
CA ILE A 103 29.28 5.54 8.61
C ILE A 103 30.14 6.08 7.47
N ILE A 104 31.04 7.01 7.80
CA ILE A 104 32.41 6.96 7.28
C ILE A 104 33.27 7.02 8.54
N LEU A 105 34.22 6.10 8.59
CA LEU A 105 35.13 5.72 9.67
C LEU A 105 35.84 6.92 10.33
#